data_AF-A0A9D1DM31-F1
#
_entry.id   AF-A0A9D1DM31-F1
#
_cell.length_a   1.000
_cell.length_b   1.000
_cell.length_c   1.000
_cell.angle_alpha   90.00
_cell.angle_beta   90.00
_cell.angle_gamma   90.00
#
_symmetry.space_group_name_H-M   'P 1'
#
loop_
_entity.id
_entity.type
_entity.pdbx_description
1 polymer ?
#
loop_
_entity_poly.entity_id
_entity_poly.type
_entity_poly.pdbx_seq_one_letter_code
_entity_poly.pdbx_strand_id
1 'polypeptide(L)'
;MKKALPLILLCALLLSACASRGTPGVSGKVVELHSGPKGIESFVMASDGQLLGVTLTDSTYVLSWLDELSKEDFLSGSAPDVAVTVYFDGPKSRIVTGSGEEIESQEAEAVYLTGFLKPAATVLADGTELDVWQYEHATAYAAADGTEVLRVSEPSGPADTYYSGLSLSDLGEAAQENIAAWFEARGVLYDEQAELERAYAAWSEAEEASDFQTWGLSQRIVPTAMSERVIYFLTTVDRPVGNFVMEQQRIGTAFDRETGEYIDNSELFSCPPGELASRIMELSQMSDSELTAQAEAAFSPERAVLFEDHMEINYERGALPAEENSFTIVLDLDEDVKALLHPWAVPQETPEE
;
A
#
# COMPACT_ATOMS: atom_id res chain seq x y z
N MET A 1 1.13 4.23 -55.21
CA MET A 1 0.61 5.08 -54.12
C MET A 1 1.68 5.17 -53.06
N LYS A 2 2.17 6.40 -52.80
CA LYS A 2 3.42 6.68 -52.09
C LYS A 2 3.13 7.10 -50.65
N LYS A 3 3.86 6.47 -49.72
CA LYS A 3 4.41 7.03 -48.47
C LYS A 3 3.42 7.60 -47.45
N ALA A 4 2.93 6.75 -46.56
CA ALA A 4 2.35 7.13 -45.26
C ALA A 4 3.07 6.43 -44.09
N LEU A 5 4.40 6.25 -44.20
CA LEU A 5 5.21 5.54 -43.20
C LEU A 5 6.30 6.37 -42.46
N PRO A 6 6.32 7.72 -42.43
CA PRO A 6 7.22 8.42 -41.51
C PRO A 6 6.51 9.04 -40.29
N LEU A 7 5.16 9.03 -40.21
CA LEU A 7 4.44 9.73 -39.15
C LEU A 7 4.26 8.89 -37.87
N ILE A 8 4.10 7.57 -38.00
CA ILE A 8 3.89 6.66 -36.85
C ILE A 8 5.21 6.42 -36.10
N LEU A 9 6.35 6.41 -36.79
CA LEU A 9 7.67 6.31 -36.14
C LEU A 9 8.07 7.61 -35.41
N LEU A 10 7.55 8.77 -35.83
CA LEU A 10 7.81 10.05 -35.17
C LEU A 10 6.99 10.23 -33.89
N CYS A 11 5.76 9.69 -33.85
CA CYS A 11 4.93 9.70 -32.63
C CYS A 11 5.46 8.70 -31.57
N ALA A 12 6.01 7.55 -31.98
CA ALA A 12 6.63 6.60 -31.05
C ALA A 12 7.94 7.10 -30.42
N LEU A 13 8.66 8.01 -31.11
CA LEU A 13 9.86 8.65 -30.57
C LEU A 13 9.57 9.89 -29.70
N LEU A 14 8.35 10.43 -29.73
CA LEU A 14 7.91 11.51 -28.85
C LEU A 14 7.33 10.99 -27.53
N LEU A 15 6.79 9.76 -27.51
CA LEU A 15 6.29 9.13 -26.27
C LEU A 15 7.41 8.48 -25.43
N SER A 16 8.54 8.09 -26.02
CA SER A 16 9.73 7.67 -25.27
C SER A 16 10.59 8.84 -24.77
N ALA A 17 10.25 10.08 -25.13
CA ALA A 17 10.87 11.30 -24.62
C ALA A 17 10.19 11.87 -23.36
N CYS A 18 9.07 11.28 -22.92
CA CYS A 18 8.45 11.53 -21.62
C CYS A 18 8.91 10.54 -20.53
N ALA A 19 9.93 9.73 -20.80
CA ALA A 19 10.73 9.11 -19.76
C ALA A 19 11.65 10.21 -19.20
N SER A 20 11.19 10.85 -18.12
CA SER A 20 11.83 11.95 -17.41
C SER A 20 13.35 11.79 -17.31
N ARG A 21 14.08 12.63 -18.07
CA ARG A 21 15.44 13.06 -17.75
C ARG A 21 15.44 14.08 -16.59
N GLY A 22 14.48 13.99 -15.68
CA GLY A 22 14.37 14.88 -14.53
C GLY A 22 15.26 14.38 -13.41
N THR A 23 15.90 15.31 -12.70
CA THR A 23 16.44 15.06 -11.36
C THR A 23 15.34 14.41 -10.50
N PRO A 24 15.64 13.33 -9.75
CA PRO A 24 14.65 12.75 -8.85
C PRO A 24 14.21 13.81 -7.84
N GLY A 25 12.90 13.90 -7.60
CA GLY A 25 12.35 14.82 -6.60
C GLY A 25 12.81 14.44 -5.20
N VAL A 26 13.06 15.43 -4.36
CA VAL A 26 13.46 15.24 -2.96
C VAL A 26 12.25 15.48 -2.08
N SER A 27 11.91 14.50 -1.23
CA SER A 27 10.73 14.55 -0.36
C SER A 27 11.11 14.88 1.07
N GLY A 28 10.30 15.68 1.76
CA GLY A 28 10.56 16.04 3.15
C GLY A 28 9.48 16.92 3.73
N LYS A 29 9.68 17.38 4.97
CA LYS A 29 8.73 18.21 5.71
C LYS A 29 9.27 19.63 5.82
N VAL A 30 8.41 20.61 5.55
CA VAL A 30 8.73 22.02 5.76
C VAL A 30 8.89 22.26 7.25
N VAL A 31 10.01 22.86 7.65
CA VAL A 31 10.33 23.19 9.05
C VAL A 31 10.44 24.68 9.29
N GLU A 32 10.61 25.47 8.23
CA GLU A 32 10.65 26.93 8.30
C GLU A 32 10.17 27.57 7.00
N LEU A 33 9.38 28.63 7.12
CA LEU A 33 8.92 29.46 5.99
C LEU A 33 9.53 30.85 6.04
N HIS A 34 9.99 31.34 4.89
CA HIS A 34 10.43 32.72 4.71
C HIS A 34 9.49 33.44 3.74
N SER A 35 8.62 34.28 4.29
CA SER A 35 7.67 35.08 3.52
C SER A 35 8.24 36.45 3.18
N GLY A 36 8.04 36.86 1.93
CA GLY A 36 8.22 38.23 1.46
C GLY A 36 6.89 38.94 1.21
N PRO A 37 6.91 40.12 0.58
CA PRO A 37 5.71 40.94 0.35
C PRO A 37 4.62 40.29 -0.52
N LYS A 38 4.97 39.24 -1.27
CA LYS A 38 4.07 38.56 -2.23
C LYS A 38 3.67 37.14 -1.79
N GLY A 39 4.12 36.67 -0.63
CA GLY A 39 3.96 35.28 -0.20
C GLY A 39 5.29 34.64 0.16
N ILE A 40 5.36 33.31 0.20
CA ILE A 40 6.60 32.55 0.44
C ILE A 40 7.61 32.84 -0.69
N GLU A 41 8.83 33.23 -0.31
CA GLU A 41 9.97 33.39 -1.22
C GLU A 41 10.97 32.23 -1.07
N SER A 42 11.07 31.65 0.12
CA SER A 42 11.86 30.44 0.35
C SER A 42 11.33 29.66 1.56
N PHE A 43 11.75 28.42 1.70
CA PHE A 43 11.48 27.61 2.87
C PHE A 43 12.64 26.65 3.15
N VAL A 44 12.70 26.14 4.38
CA VAL A 44 13.61 25.06 4.78
C VAL A 44 12.80 23.80 4.94
N MET A 45 13.29 22.69 4.39
CA MET A 45 12.71 21.37 4.60
C MET A 45 13.71 20.41 5.24
N ALA A 46 13.22 19.53 6.09
CA ALA A 46 13.94 18.38 6.61
C ALA A 46 13.70 17.16 5.70
N SER A 47 14.76 16.54 5.21
CA SER A 47 14.76 15.35 4.36
C SER A 47 15.93 14.45 4.77
N ASP A 48 15.66 13.18 5.09
CA ASP A 48 16.69 12.19 5.47
C ASP A 48 17.71 12.69 6.49
N GLY A 49 17.25 13.43 7.51
CA GLY A 49 18.10 14.00 8.57
C GLY A 49 18.93 15.22 8.14
N GLN A 50 18.70 15.77 6.96
CA GLN A 50 19.36 16.98 6.45
C GLN A 50 18.36 18.12 6.26
N LEU A 51 18.83 19.35 6.50
CA LEU A 51 18.09 20.57 6.18
C LEU A 51 18.47 21.04 4.77
N LEU A 52 17.46 21.31 3.95
CA LEU A 52 17.59 21.80 2.58
C LEU A 52 16.83 23.12 2.43
N GLY A 53 17.51 24.14 1.92
CA GLY A 53 16.86 25.39 1.55
C GLY A 53 16.25 25.33 0.15
N VAL A 54 15.02 25.80 0.02
CA VAL A 54 14.29 25.86 -1.25
C VAL A 54 13.92 27.30 -1.55
N THR A 55 14.31 27.79 -2.72
CA THR A 55 13.93 29.14 -3.18
C THR A 55 12.82 29.04 -4.22
N LEU A 56 11.80 29.86 -4.08
CA LEU A 56 10.67 29.96 -5.01
C LEU A 56 10.86 31.17 -5.92
N THR A 57 10.56 30.99 -7.21
CA THR A 57 10.50 32.07 -8.19
C THR A 57 9.14 32.11 -8.88
N ASP A 58 8.87 33.17 -9.64
CA ASP A 58 7.64 33.29 -10.42
C ASP A 58 7.46 32.13 -11.45
N SER A 59 8.53 31.40 -11.77
CA SER A 59 8.52 30.21 -12.64
C SER A 59 8.33 28.89 -11.90
N THR A 60 8.45 28.85 -10.57
CA THR A 60 8.28 27.61 -9.80
C THR A 60 6.84 27.12 -9.91
N TYR A 61 6.66 25.89 -10.37
CA TYR A 61 5.35 25.27 -10.47
C TYR A 61 4.95 24.66 -9.12
N VAL A 62 3.83 25.11 -8.54
CA VAL A 62 3.30 24.54 -7.28
C VAL A 62 1.98 23.84 -7.54
N LEU A 63 1.88 22.59 -7.08
CA LEU A 63 0.70 21.76 -7.23
C LEU A 63 0.37 21.08 -5.91
N SER A 64 -0.92 20.97 -5.61
CA SER A 64 -1.43 20.16 -4.50
C SER A 64 -2.39 19.13 -5.03
N TRP A 65 -2.24 17.90 -4.56
CA TRP A 65 -3.17 16.79 -4.76
C TRP A 65 -4.06 16.56 -3.54
N LEU A 66 -3.97 17.45 -2.55
CA LEU A 66 -4.64 17.31 -1.25
C LEU A 66 -5.94 18.10 -1.27
N ASP A 67 -7.03 17.47 -0.84
CA ASP A 67 -8.36 18.11 -0.79
C ASP A 67 -8.42 19.30 0.19
N GLU A 68 -7.71 19.19 1.32
CA GLU A 68 -7.75 20.17 2.42
C GLU A 68 -6.62 21.20 2.39
N LEU A 69 -5.63 21.06 1.49
CA LEU A 69 -4.52 22.00 1.37
C LEU A 69 -4.39 22.49 -0.06
N SER A 70 -4.72 23.77 -0.31
CA SER A 70 -4.49 24.37 -1.62
C SER A 70 -3.06 24.90 -1.79
N LYS A 71 -2.64 25.09 -3.04
CA LYS A 71 -1.36 25.78 -3.32
C LYS A 71 -1.39 27.24 -2.85
N GLU A 72 -2.55 27.88 -2.86
CA GLU A 72 -2.71 29.26 -2.40
C GLU A 72 -2.51 29.37 -0.88
N ASP A 73 -3.02 28.41 -0.11
CA ASP A 73 -2.82 28.36 1.34
C ASP A 73 -1.35 28.20 1.69
N PHE A 74 -0.67 27.28 0.99
CA PHE A 74 0.79 27.15 1.10
C PHE A 74 1.50 28.44 0.73
N LEU A 75 1.33 28.96 -0.49
CA LEU A 75 2.04 30.16 -0.98
C LEU A 75 1.79 31.42 -0.15
N SER A 76 0.63 31.52 0.50
CA SER A 76 0.33 32.62 1.43
C SER A 76 1.09 32.54 2.77
N GLY A 77 1.67 31.37 3.09
CA GLY A 77 2.31 31.07 4.36
C GLY A 77 1.33 30.67 5.47
N SER A 78 0.06 30.39 5.13
CA SER A 78 -0.98 30.07 6.11
C SER A 78 -0.93 28.61 6.60
N ALA A 79 -0.17 27.75 5.90
CA ALA A 79 0.03 26.34 6.24
C ALA A 79 1.54 26.02 6.30
N PRO A 80 2.20 26.17 7.46
CA PRO A 80 3.63 25.88 7.60
C PRO A 80 3.94 24.38 7.72
N ASP A 81 3.02 23.59 8.27
CA ASP A 81 3.23 22.18 8.57
C ASP A 81 2.84 21.30 7.37
N VAL A 82 3.70 21.33 6.35
CA VAL A 82 3.44 20.73 5.03
C VAL A 82 4.56 19.76 4.66
N ALA A 83 4.20 18.59 4.14
CA ALA A 83 5.11 17.68 3.48
C ALA A 83 5.12 17.98 1.98
N VAL A 84 6.32 17.98 1.39
CA VAL A 84 6.53 18.37 -0.01
C VAL A 84 7.47 17.39 -0.72
N THR A 85 7.30 17.28 -2.03
CA THR A 85 8.31 16.76 -2.96
C THR A 85 8.77 17.90 -3.87
N VAL A 86 10.07 18.16 -3.88
CA VAL A 86 10.68 19.29 -4.61
C VAL A 86 11.55 18.78 -5.74
N TYR A 87 11.33 19.28 -6.95
CA TYR A 87 12.18 19.08 -8.10
C TYR A 87 13.05 20.30 -8.30
N PHE A 88 14.37 20.09 -8.32
CA PHE A 88 15.35 21.17 -8.44
C PHE A 88 15.94 21.19 -9.86
N ASP A 89 15.89 22.35 -10.50
CA ASP A 89 16.58 22.64 -11.78
C ASP A 89 17.23 24.05 -11.78
N GLY A 90 16.97 24.86 -10.75
CA GLY A 90 17.46 26.22 -10.67
C GLY A 90 18.86 26.36 -10.04
N PRO A 91 19.41 27.58 -10.07
CA PRO A 91 20.70 27.90 -9.46
C PRO A 91 20.69 27.70 -7.94
N LYS A 92 21.88 27.42 -7.41
CA LYS A 92 22.13 27.36 -5.97
C LYS A 92 22.37 28.76 -5.40
N SER A 93 21.90 28.98 -4.18
CA SER A 93 21.98 30.21 -3.42
C SER A 93 22.22 29.90 -1.93
N ARG A 94 22.00 30.89 -1.06
CA ARG A 94 21.99 30.70 0.39
C ARG A 94 20.79 31.41 0.98
N ILE A 95 20.22 30.82 2.03
CA ILE A 95 19.22 31.45 2.88
C ILE A 95 19.70 31.43 4.33
N VAL A 96 19.26 32.42 5.11
CA VAL A 96 19.50 32.50 6.54
C VAL A 96 18.27 31.96 7.23
N THR A 97 18.43 30.93 8.06
CA THR A 97 17.36 30.36 8.88
C THR A 97 17.01 31.29 10.05
N GLY A 98 15.92 31.01 10.74
CA GLY A 98 15.47 31.77 11.91
C GLY A 98 16.44 31.68 13.09
N SER A 99 17.30 30.66 13.13
CA SER A 99 18.40 30.55 14.10
C SER A 99 19.61 31.43 13.74
N GLY A 100 19.61 32.06 12.56
CA GLY A 100 20.71 32.87 12.04
C GLY A 100 21.79 32.06 11.32
N GLU A 101 21.56 30.77 11.05
CA GLU A 101 22.48 29.90 10.31
C GLU A 101 22.30 30.10 8.80
N GLU A 102 23.42 30.19 8.07
CA GLU A 102 23.38 30.17 6.60
C GLU A 102 23.38 28.72 6.10
N ILE A 103 22.34 28.33 5.38
CA ILE A 103 22.26 27.03 4.72
C ILE A 103 22.27 27.19 3.19
N GLU A 104 22.73 26.15 2.50
CA GLU A 104 22.64 26.09 1.05
C GLU A 104 21.18 25.96 0.63
N SER A 105 20.80 26.72 -0.39
CA SER A 105 19.47 26.64 -1.01
C SER A 105 19.57 26.42 -2.50
N GLN A 106 18.53 25.85 -3.10
CA GLN A 106 18.42 25.70 -4.54
C GLN A 106 17.03 26.13 -5.00
N GLU A 107 16.97 26.78 -6.16
CA GLU A 107 15.70 27.16 -6.78
C GLU A 107 14.95 25.92 -7.30
N ALA A 108 13.67 25.84 -6.92
CA ALA A 108 12.78 24.76 -7.32
C ALA A 108 12.19 24.99 -8.71
N GLU A 109 12.21 23.95 -9.54
CA GLU A 109 11.40 23.87 -10.76
C GLU A 109 9.94 23.62 -10.40
N ALA A 110 9.71 22.64 -9.52
CA ALA A 110 8.37 22.28 -9.06
C ALA A 110 8.35 21.90 -7.58
N VAL A 111 7.24 22.21 -6.92
CA VAL A 111 6.92 21.81 -5.55
C VAL A 111 5.56 21.14 -5.55
N TYR A 112 5.52 19.87 -5.18
CA TYR A 112 4.29 19.12 -4.98
C TYR A 112 3.99 19.04 -3.49
N LEU A 113 2.80 19.47 -3.09
CA LEU A 113 2.31 19.32 -1.72
C LEU A 113 1.79 17.90 -1.58
N THR A 114 2.43 17.12 -0.71
CA THR A 114 2.20 15.67 -0.59
C THR A 114 1.57 15.29 0.74
N GLY A 115 1.61 16.17 1.74
CA GLY A 115 0.81 16.01 2.94
C GLY A 115 0.78 17.27 3.82
N PHE A 116 -0.01 17.21 4.89
CA PHE A 116 -0.15 18.30 5.85
C PHE A 116 -0.42 17.77 7.26
N LEU A 117 -0.03 18.54 8.28
CA LEU A 117 -0.18 18.16 9.67
C LEU A 117 -1.52 18.64 10.24
N LYS A 118 -2.21 17.74 10.94
CA LYS A 118 -3.31 18.04 11.84
C LYS A 118 -2.82 17.83 13.28
N PRO A 119 -2.52 18.90 14.04
CA PRO A 119 -1.99 18.78 15.38
C PRO A 119 -3.04 18.27 16.37
N ALA A 120 -2.64 17.45 17.33
CA ALA A 120 -3.49 16.86 18.38
C ALA A 120 -4.81 16.28 17.83
N ALA A 121 -4.73 15.58 16.69
CA ALA A 121 -5.90 15.12 15.95
C ALA A 121 -6.40 13.74 16.40
N THR A 122 -5.63 13.00 17.19
CA THR A 122 -6.05 11.74 17.82
C THR A 122 -5.55 11.64 19.25
N VAL A 123 -6.17 10.74 20.04
CA VAL A 123 -5.84 10.52 21.45
C VAL A 123 -5.77 9.03 21.72
N LEU A 124 -4.69 8.58 22.36
CA LEU A 124 -4.54 7.21 22.84
C LEU A 124 -5.42 6.95 24.08
N ALA A 125 -5.59 5.67 24.43
CA ALA A 125 -6.43 5.25 25.55
C ALA A 125 -5.98 5.85 26.90
N ASP A 126 -4.70 6.18 27.06
CA ASP A 126 -4.14 6.82 28.26
C ASP A 126 -4.28 8.36 28.29
N GLY A 127 -4.83 8.95 27.22
CA GLY A 127 -5.01 10.40 27.08
C GLY A 127 -3.87 11.11 26.36
N THR A 128 -2.86 10.40 25.86
CA THR A 128 -1.78 10.98 25.07
C THR A 128 -2.29 11.47 23.72
N GLU A 129 -2.10 12.76 23.44
CA GLU A 129 -2.43 13.36 22.14
C GLU A 129 -1.32 13.08 21.12
N LEU A 130 -1.72 12.73 19.90
CA LEU A 130 -0.80 12.56 18.77
C LEU A 130 -1.18 13.49 17.62
N ASP A 131 -0.16 13.91 16.88
CA ASP A 131 -0.34 14.64 15.64
C ASP A 131 -0.62 13.66 14.50
N VAL A 132 -1.33 14.12 13.47
CA VAL A 132 -1.68 13.29 12.31
C VAL A 132 -1.25 13.98 11.03
N TRP A 133 -0.31 13.37 10.31
CA TRP A 133 0.03 13.72 8.94
C TRP A 133 -0.99 13.08 7.99
N GLN A 134 -1.63 13.91 7.17
CA GLN A 134 -2.52 13.50 6.10
C GLN A 134 -1.78 13.60 4.77
N TYR A 135 -1.57 12.46 4.12
CA TYR A 135 -0.97 12.33 2.78
C TYR A 135 -2.03 11.92 1.76
N GLU A 136 -1.73 12.03 0.47
CA GLU A 136 -2.67 11.70 -0.62
C GLU A 136 -3.28 10.28 -0.53
N HIS A 137 -2.49 9.29 -0.13
CA HIS A 137 -2.92 7.88 -0.02
C HIS A 137 -2.50 7.22 1.29
N ALA A 138 -2.25 8.03 2.32
CA ALA A 138 -1.85 7.51 3.63
C ALA A 138 -2.14 8.51 4.74
N THR A 139 -2.36 7.99 5.94
CA THR A 139 -2.32 8.75 7.17
C THR A 139 -1.10 8.31 7.99
N ALA A 140 -0.39 9.23 8.63
CA ALA A 140 0.65 8.86 9.59
C ALA A 140 0.43 9.55 10.94
N TYR A 141 0.57 8.78 12.01
CA TYR A 141 0.46 9.23 13.38
C TYR A 141 1.84 9.58 13.90
N ALA A 142 2.00 10.76 14.49
CA ALA A 142 3.29 11.26 14.97
C ALA A 142 3.25 11.57 16.47
N ALA A 143 4.32 11.21 17.16
CA ALA A 143 4.56 11.59 18.54
C ALA A 143 4.94 13.08 18.65
N ALA A 144 4.99 13.60 19.88
CA ALA A 144 5.24 15.02 20.15
C ALA A 144 6.61 15.55 19.67
N ASP A 145 7.58 14.67 19.41
CA ASP A 145 8.87 15.03 18.83
C ASP A 145 8.86 15.05 17.28
N GLY A 146 7.72 14.74 16.66
CA GLY A 146 7.52 14.68 15.22
C GLY A 146 7.83 13.31 14.59
N THR A 147 8.27 12.32 15.38
CA THR A 147 8.50 10.95 14.90
C THR A 147 7.18 10.31 14.50
N GLU A 148 7.06 9.86 13.25
CA GLU A 148 5.93 9.05 12.80
C GLU A 148 6.04 7.64 13.41
N VAL A 149 5.04 7.25 14.22
CA VAL A 149 5.00 5.94 14.88
C VAL A 149 4.30 4.89 14.03
N LEU A 150 3.21 5.26 13.37
CA LEU A 150 2.43 4.38 12.50
C LEU A 150 2.02 5.12 11.23
N ARG A 151 2.24 4.50 10.07
CA ARG A 151 1.75 4.96 8.77
C ARG A 151 0.78 3.95 8.19
N VAL A 152 -0.46 4.39 7.99
CA VAL A 152 -1.56 3.60 7.45
C VAL A 152 -1.79 4.02 6.00
N SER A 153 -1.55 3.11 5.07
CA SER A 153 -1.89 3.33 3.67
C SER A 153 -3.40 3.18 3.47
N GLU A 154 -3.97 4.01 2.62
CA GLU A 154 -5.37 3.88 2.21
C GLU A 154 -5.60 2.46 1.64
N PRO A 155 -6.64 1.74 2.11
CA PRO A 155 -6.98 0.44 1.56
C PRO A 155 -7.21 0.51 0.05
N SER A 156 -6.66 -0.44 -0.70
CA SER A 156 -6.70 -0.42 -2.17
C SER A 156 -7.39 -1.65 -2.76
N GLY A 157 -8.03 -1.44 -3.91
CA GLY A 157 -8.82 -2.45 -4.63
C GLY A 157 -10.25 -2.65 -4.09
N PRO A 158 -11.07 -3.46 -4.76
CA PRO A 158 -10.76 -4.23 -5.96
C PRO A 158 -10.87 -3.46 -7.29
N ALA A 159 -11.48 -2.27 -7.32
CA ALA A 159 -11.87 -1.61 -8.57
C ALA A 159 -10.69 -1.11 -9.42
N ASP A 160 -9.66 -0.54 -8.79
CA ASP A 160 -8.53 0.11 -9.48
C ASP A 160 -7.24 -0.73 -9.46
N THR A 161 -7.38 -2.06 -9.35
CA THR A 161 -6.25 -2.98 -9.29
C THR A 161 -6.17 -3.86 -10.53
N TYR A 162 -5.00 -3.85 -11.17
CA TYR A 162 -4.65 -4.75 -12.25
C TYR A 162 -3.55 -5.70 -11.78
N TYR A 163 -3.83 -7.00 -11.78
CA TYR A 163 -2.85 -8.01 -11.40
C TYR A 163 -2.94 -9.20 -12.37
N SER A 164 -1.80 -9.59 -12.93
CA SER A 164 -1.69 -10.74 -13.84
C SER A 164 -2.66 -10.71 -15.03
N GLY A 165 -2.94 -9.54 -15.61
CA GLY A 165 -3.88 -9.44 -16.72
C GLY A 165 -5.34 -9.25 -16.31
N LEU A 166 -5.63 -9.37 -15.01
CA LEU A 166 -6.99 -9.36 -14.49
C LEU A 166 -7.34 -8.01 -13.87
N SER A 167 -8.55 -7.56 -14.16
CA SER A 167 -9.17 -6.39 -13.55
C SER A 167 -10.64 -6.68 -13.22
N LEU A 168 -11.14 -6.01 -12.18
CA LEU A 168 -12.59 -6.00 -11.93
C LEU A 168 -13.36 -5.45 -13.14
N SER A 169 -12.75 -4.52 -13.89
CA SER A 169 -13.35 -3.92 -15.09
C SER A 169 -13.65 -4.91 -16.22
N ASP A 170 -13.10 -6.13 -16.15
CA ASP A 170 -13.30 -7.17 -17.17
C ASP A 170 -14.63 -7.93 -16.99
N LEU A 171 -15.34 -7.67 -15.88
CA LEU A 171 -16.63 -8.29 -15.57
C LEU A 171 -17.82 -7.45 -16.05
N GLY A 172 -19.03 -8.02 -16.01
CA GLY A 172 -20.26 -7.25 -16.25
C GLY A 172 -20.54 -6.25 -15.13
N GLU A 173 -21.15 -5.10 -15.45
CA GLU A 173 -21.40 -4.00 -14.51
C GLU A 173 -22.03 -4.46 -13.18
N ALA A 174 -23.04 -5.35 -13.24
CA ALA A 174 -23.70 -5.88 -12.04
C ALA A 174 -22.74 -6.66 -11.13
N ALA A 175 -21.82 -7.45 -11.70
CA ALA A 175 -20.82 -8.18 -10.92
C ALA A 175 -19.81 -7.23 -10.28
N GLN A 176 -19.39 -6.19 -11.00
CA GLN A 176 -18.48 -5.17 -10.46
C GLN A 176 -19.10 -4.46 -9.25
N GLU A 177 -20.34 -4.00 -9.38
CA GLU A 177 -21.08 -3.32 -8.31
C GLU A 177 -21.25 -4.22 -7.08
N ASN A 178 -21.65 -5.48 -7.28
CA ASN A 178 -21.87 -6.42 -6.18
C ASN A 178 -20.56 -6.78 -5.45
N ILE A 179 -19.47 -7.01 -6.18
CA ILE A 179 -18.16 -7.31 -5.58
C ILE A 179 -17.63 -6.10 -4.81
N ALA A 180 -17.69 -4.90 -5.40
CA ALA A 180 -17.27 -3.67 -4.73
C ALA A 180 -18.08 -3.43 -3.46
N ALA A 181 -19.41 -3.56 -3.52
CA ALA A 181 -20.28 -3.41 -2.36
C ALA A 181 -19.99 -4.44 -1.26
N TRP A 182 -19.62 -5.67 -1.62
CA TRP A 182 -19.26 -6.70 -0.65
C TRP A 182 -17.97 -6.34 0.10
N PHE A 183 -16.93 -5.90 -0.61
CA PHE A 183 -15.67 -5.49 0.03
C PHE A 183 -15.84 -4.22 0.85
N GLU A 184 -16.62 -3.25 0.37
CA GLU A 184 -16.97 -2.05 1.13
C GLU A 184 -17.70 -2.41 2.44
N ALA A 185 -18.69 -3.31 2.37
CA ALA A 185 -19.43 -3.77 3.53
C ALA A 185 -18.56 -4.56 4.53
N ARG A 186 -17.54 -5.30 4.04
CA ARG A 186 -16.58 -6.01 4.89
C ARG A 186 -15.62 -5.04 5.59
N GLY A 187 -15.23 -3.96 4.93
CA GLY A 187 -14.29 -2.97 5.44
C GLY A 187 -12.86 -3.49 5.58
N VAL A 188 -12.07 -2.79 6.38
CA VAL A 188 -10.69 -3.16 6.73
C VAL A 188 -10.66 -4.30 7.73
N LEU A 189 -9.68 -5.18 7.61
CA LEU A 189 -9.52 -6.37 8.44
C LEU A 189 -8.50 -6.16 9.57
N TYR A 190 -8.23 -4.93 9.96
CA TYR A 190 -7.33 -4.59 11.05
C TYR A 190 -7.98 -3.56 11.99
N ASP A 191 -7.55 -3.55 13.24
CA ASP A 191 -7.92 -2.51 14.22
C ASP A 191 -6.79 -1.47 14.23
N GLU A 192 -7.03 -0.35 13.53
CA GLU A 192 -6.06 0.73 13.39
C GLU A 192 -5.67 1.33 14.75
N GLN A 193 -6.63 1.47 15.67
CA GLN A 193 -6.34 2.02 17.00
C GLN A 193 -5.46 1.05 17.79
N ALA A 194 -5.77 -0.26 17.77
CA ALA A 194 -4.94 -1.24 18.48
C ALA A 194 -3.50 -1.28 17.94
N GLU A 195 -3.32 -1.18 16.62
CA GLU A 195 -1.99 -1.12 16.01
C GLU A 195 -1.25 0.19 16.32
N LEU A 196 -1.97 1.32 16.41
CA LEU A 196 -1.42 2.60 16.83
C LEU A 196 -0.91 2.56 18.28
N GLU A 197 -1.69 2.01 19.21
CA GLU A 197 -1.28 1.82 20.61
C GLU A 197 -0.01 0.97 20.71
N ARG A 198 0.07 -0.12 19.92
CA ARG A 198 1.25 -0.99 19.87
C ARG A 198 2.48 -0.27 19.31
N ALA A 199 2.31 0.48 18.22
CA ALA A 199 3.40 1.23 17.59
C ALA A 199 3.94 2.31 18.53
N TYR A 200 3.03 3.03 19.21
CA TYR A 200 3.41 4.05 20.17
C TYR A 200 4.14 3.46 21.38
N ALA A 201 3.66 2.34 21.92
CA ALA A 201 4.33 1.65 23.02
C ALA A 201 5.76 1.23 22.62
N ALA A 202 5.93 0.63 21.44
CA ALA A 202 7.24 0.23 20.93
C ALA A 202 8.20 1.41 20.73
N TRP A 203 7.69 2.55 20.23
CA TRP A 203 8.47 3.79 20.14
C TRP A 203 8.86 4.33 21.52
N SER A 204 7.93 4.33 22.48
CA SER A 204 8.17 4.84 23.83
C SER A 204 9.20 4.03 24.64
N GLU A 205 9.35 2.75 24.30
CA GLU A 205 10.33 1.84 24.91
C GLU A 205 11.70 1.91 24.23
N ALA A 206 11.83 2.55 23.06
CA ALA A 206 13.10 2.70 22.37
C ALA A 206 14.04 3.66 23.14
N GLU A 207 15.30 3.26 23.35
CA GLU A 207 16.27 4.07 24.09
C GLU A 207 16.77 5.27 23.27
N GLU A 208 16.95 5.07 21.96
CA GLU A 208 17.29 6.14 21.01
C GLU A 208 16.24 6.21 19.88
N ALA A 209 15.96 7.42 19.39
CA ALA A 209 15.01 7.61 18.29
C ALA A 209 15.43 6.89 17.00
N SER A 210 16.73 6.68 16.79
CA SER A 210 17.27 5.89 15.66
C SER A 210 16.98 4.40 15.75
N ASP A 211 16.62 3.89 16.93
CA ASP A 211 16.31 2.48 17.13
C ASP A 211 14.86 2.16 16.73
N PHE A 212 14.03 3.18 16.54
CA PHE A 212 12.65 3.02 16.09
C PHE A 212 12.51 3.35 14.61
N GLN A 213 11.74 2.53 13.90
CA GLN A 213 11.31 2.80 12.53
C GLN A 213 9.80 2.96 12.53
N THR A 214 9.28 3.93 11.79
CA THR A 214 7.83 4.05 11.54
C THR A 214 7.26 2.73 11.04
N TRP A 215 6.25 2.23 11.75
CA TRP A 215 5.56 1.01 11.37
C TRP A 215 4.60 1.28 10.22
N GLY A 216 4.43 0.30 9.32
CA GLY A 216 3.47 0.37 8.23
C GLY A 216 2.24 -0.48 8.50
N LEU A 217 1.08 -0.04 8.04
CA LEU A 217 -0.17 -0.82 8.05
C LEU A 217 -0.87 -0.63 6.72
N SER A 218 -1.26 -1.72 6.05
CA SER A 218 -1.97 -1.60 4.78
C SER A 218 -2.87 -2.80 4.49
N GLN A 219 -3.87 -2.58 3.64
CA GLN A 219 -4.69 -3.64 3.07
C GLN A 219 -4.82 -3.45 1.57
N ARG A 220 -4.64 -4.53 0.82
CA ARG A 220 -4.80 -4.56 -0.64
C ARG A 220 -5.65 -5.74 -1.06
N ILE A 221 -6.56 -5.50 -1.99
CA ILE A 221 -7.40 -6.50 -2.61
C ILE A 221 -7.03 -6.57 -4.08
N VAL A 222 -6.64 -7.73 -4.59
CA VAL A 222 -6.29 -7.92 -6.01
C VAL A 222 -6.98 -9.16 -6.57
N PRO A 223 -7.40 -9.15 -7.85
CA PRO A 223 -7.80 -10.38 -8.52
C PRO A 223 -6.58 -11.30 -8.70
N THR A 224 -6.77 -12.60 -8.55
CA THR A 224 -5.66 -13.59 -8.65
C THR A 224 -5.86 -14.64 -9.73
N ALA A 225 -7.10 -14.98 -10.05
CA ALA A 225 -7.45 -15.98 -11.03
C ALA A 225 -8.91 -15.86 -11.46
N MET A 226 -9.25 -16.50 -12.58
CA MET A 226 -10.63 -16.67 -13.04
C MET A 226 -10.84 -18.11 -13.50
N SER A 227 -12.08 -18.58 -13.39
CA SER A 227 -12.57 -19.82 -13.99
C SER A 227 -13.78 -19.51 -14.88
N GLU A 228 -14.44 -20.54 -15.41
CA GLU A 228 -15.67 -20.36 -16.20
C GLU A 228 -16.73 -19.57 -15.41
N ARG A 229 -16.86 -19.87 -14.12
CA ARG A 229 -17.92 -19.34 -13.23
C ARG A 229 -17.42 -18.42 -12.13
N VAL A 230 -16.14 -18.45 -11.76
CA VAL A 230 -15.64 -17.79 -10.54
C VAL A 230 -14.57 -16.76 -10.88
N ILE A 231 -14.57 -15.63 -10.18
CA ILE A 231 -13.40 -14.76 -10.06
C ILE A 231 -12.85 -14.83 -8.63
N TYR A 232 -11.53 -14.94 -8.52
CA TYR A 232 -10.81 -15.06 -7.26
C TYR A 232 -10.10 -13.77 -6.91
N PHE A 233 -10.16 -13.40 -5.64
CA PHE A 233 -9.46 -12.26 -5.07
C PHE A 233 -8.59 -12.69 -3.90
N LEU A 234 -7.45 -12.03 -3.76
CA LEU A 234 -6.61 -12.07 -2.58
C LEU A 234 -6.73 -10.74 -1.86
N THR A 235 -7.12 -10.81 -0.58
CA THR A 235 -6.89 -9.71 0.37
C THR A 235 -5.58 -9.97 1.10
N THR A 236 -4.64 -9.04 0.98
CA THR A 236 -3.41 -9.01 1.78
C THR A 236 -3.52 -7.90 2.82
N VAL A 237 -3.28 -8.23 4.09
CA VAL A 237 -3.15 -7.26 5.18
C VAL A 237 -1.71 -7.31 5.67
N ASP A 238 -0.98 -6.21 5.51
CA ASP A 238 0.39 -6.05 5.98
C ASP A 238 0.36 -5.39 7.36
N ARG A 239 0.84 -6.09 8.39
CA ARG A 239 0.90 -5.61 9.79
C ARG A 239 2.32 -5.60 10.34
N PRO A 240 2.66 -4.66 11.23
CA PRO A 240 3.96 -4.63 11.86
C PRO A 240 4.01 -5.61 13.05
N VAL A 241 5.08 -6.41 13.11
CA VAL A 241 5.36 -7.32 14.25
C VAL A 241 6.67 -6.96 14.96
N GLY A 242 7.30 -5.86 14.56
CA GLY A 242 8.51 -5.29 15.13
C GLY A 242 9.25 -4.44 14.10
N ASN A 243 10.40 -3.89 14.49
CA ASN A 243 11.22 -3.11 13.57
C ASN A 243 11.71 -3.99 12.41
N PHE A 244 11.55 -3.50 11.18
CA PHE A 244 11.90 -4.21 9.94
C PHE A 244 11.16 -5.54 9.69
N VAL A 245 10.18 -5.92 10.50
CA VAL A 245 9.44 -7.18 10.32
C VAL A 245 7.95 -6.88 10.12
N MET A 246 7.51 -7.18 8.90
CA MET A 246 6.11 -7.13 8.50
C MET A 246 5.56 -8.56 8.43
N GLU A 247 4.33 -8.72 8.85
CA GLU A 247 3.54 -9.92 8.69
C GLU A 247 2.46 -9.70 7.65
N GLN A 248 2.19 -10.74 6.87
CA GLN A 248 1.12 -10.73 5.88
C GLN A 248 0.05 -11.73 6.27
N GLN A 249 -1.16 -11.24 6.48
CA GLN A 249 -2.36 -12.07 6.48
C GLN A 249 -2.91 -12.13 5.05
N ARG A 250 -3.12 -13.34 4.52
CA ARG A 250 -3.60 -13.58 3.15
C ARG A 250 -4.93 -14.31 3.19
N ILE A 251 -5.95 -13.72 2.58
CA ILE A 251 -7.33 -14.22 2.60
C ILE A 251 -7.84 -14.32 1.16
N GLY A 252 -8.17 -15.53 0.75
CA GLY A 252 -8.81 -15.81 -0.54
C GLY A 252 -10.31 -15.54 -0.46
N THR A 253 -10.88 -14.93 -1.49
CA THR A 253 -12.32 -14.69 -1.60
C THR A 253 -12.76 -15.01 -3.03
N ALA A 254 -13.93 -15.63 -3.18
CA ALA A 254 -14.47 -16.04 -4.46
C ALA A 254 -15.85 -15.41 -4.72
N PHE A 255 -16.11 -15.07 -5.97
CA PHE A 255 -17.40 -14.54 -6.41
C PHE A 255 -17.83 -15.21 -7.70
N ASP A 256 -19.14 -15.36 -7.88
CA ASP A 256 -19.72 -15.74 -9.15
C ASP A 256 -19.42 -14.63 -10.18
N ARG A 257 -18.80 -15.01 -11.30
CA ARG A 257 -18.24 -14.11 -12.30
C ARG A 257 -19.31 -13.33 -13.06
N GLU A 258 -20.51 -13.88 -13.21
CA GLU A 258 -21.60 -13.25 -13.94
C GLU A 258 -22.38 -12.27 -13.04
N THR A 259 -22.60 -12.67 -11.79
CA THR A 259 -23.49 -11.95 -10.87
C THR A 259 -22.75 -11.12 -9.82
N GLY A 260 -21.50 -11.45 -9.50
CA GLY A 260 -20.75 -10.88 -8.38
C GLY A 260 -21.23 -11.36 -7.01
N GLU A 261 -22.07 -12.39 -6.94
CA GLU A 261 -22.50 -12.97 -5.67
C GLU A 261 -21.32 -13.68 -4.97
N TYR A 262 -21.16 -13.42 -3.68
CA TYR A 262 -20.13 -14.08 -2.85
C TYR A 262 -20.37 -15.59 -2.81
N ILE A 263 -19.28 -16.34 -2.99
CA ILE A 263 -19.26 -17.81 -2.85
C ILE A 263 -18.45 -18.13 -1.59
N ASP A 264 -19.05 -18.87 -0.65
CA ASP A 264 -18.33 -19.39 0.50
C ASP A 264 -17.19 -20.30 0.00
N ASN A 265 -15.95 -20.04 0.44
CA ASN A 265 -14.79 -20.75 -0.06
C ASN A 265 -14.89 -22.28 0.14
N SER A 266 -15.66 -22.76 1.12
CA SER A 266 -15.90 -24.20 1.29
C SER A 266 -16.66 -24.82 0.12
N GLU A 267 -17.50 -24.06 -0.59
CA GLU A 267 -18.27 -24.50 -1.76
C GLU A 267 -17.41 -24.63 -3.03
N LEU A 268 -16.17 -24.11 -3.03
CA LEU A 268 -15.23 -24.29 -4.14
C LEU A 268 -14.72 -25.72 -4.21
N PHE A 269 -14.66 -26.40 -3.07
CA PHE A 269 -14.05 -27.71 -2.93
C PHE A 269 -15.09 -28.82 -3.06
N SER A 270 -14.75 -29.84 -3.84
CA SER A 270 -15.60 -31.02 -4.04
C SER A 270 -15.44 -32.07 -2.92
N CYS A 271 -14.48 -31.86 -2.02
CA CYS A 271 -14.18 -32.75 -0.91
C CYS A 271 -15.30 -32.76 0.14
N PRO A 272 -15.54 -33.89 0.83
CA PRO A 272 -16.45 -33.93 1.98
C PRO A 272 -16.03 -32.94 3.08
N PRO A 273 -17.00 -32.42 3.87
CA PRO A 273 -16.69 -31.55 5.00
C PRO A 273 -15.70 -32.20 5.97
N GLY A 274 -14.60 -31.52 6.27
CA GLY A 274 -13.56 -31.97 7.18
C GLY A 274 -12.44 -32.80 6.56
N GLU A 275 -12.52 -33.17 5.28
CA GLU A 275 -11.44 -33.92 4.60
C GLU A 275 -10.44 -32.99 3.88
N LEU A 276 -10.85 -31.78 3.51
CA LEU A 276 -10.04 -30.86 2.70
C LEU A 276 -8.64 -30.60 3.30
N ALA A 277 -8.58 -30.30 4.60
CA ALA A 277 -7.33 -30.00 5.28
C ALA A 277 -6.34 -31.18 5.20
N SER A 278 -6.81 -32.40 5.54
CA SER A 278 -5.99 -33.61 5.47
C SER A 278 -5.48 -33.88 4.06
N ARG A 279 -6.31 -33.67 3.03
CA ARG A 279 -5.93 -33.86 1.62
C ARG A 279 -4.89 -32.85 1.17
N ILE A 280 -5.02 -31.58 1.57
CA ILE A 280 -4.00 -30.55 1.34
C ILE A 280 -2.68 -30.95 1.99
N MET A 281 -2.71 -31.43 3.25
CA MET A 281 -1.51 -31.89 3.94
C MET A 281 -0.86 -33.09 3.26
N GLU A 282 -1.64 -34.07 2.80
CA GLU A 282 -1.14 -35.21 2.02
C GLU A 282 -0.42 -34.75 0.74
N LEU A 283 -1.01 -33.81 0.00
CA LEU A 283 -0.44 -33.27 -1.24
C LEU A 283 0.78 -32.39 -1.02
N SER A 284 0.87 -31.69 0.12
CA SER A 284 2.02 -30.86 0.47
C SER A 284 3.32 -31.65 0.68
N GLN A 285 3.22 -32.96 0.93
CA GLN A 285 4.36 -33.85 1.23
C GLN A 285 5.27 -33.33 2.35
N MET A 286 4.72 -32.58 3.30
CA MET A 286 5.44 -32.12 4.49
C MET A 286 6.03 -33.30 5.25
N SER A 287 7.29 -33.16 5.66
CA SER A 287 8.04 -34.22 6.36
C SER A 287 7.91 -34.16 7.88
N ASP A 288 7.58 -32.99 8.43
CA ASP A 288 7.42 -32.76 9.86
C ASP A 288 5.98 -33.06 10.30
N SER A 289 5.80 -34.20 10.97
CA SER A 289 4.47 -34.65 11.43
C SER A 289 3.81 -33.72 12.45
N GLU A 290 4.61 -33.01 13.27
CA GLU A 290 4.05 -32.08 14.25
C GLU A 290 3.55 -30.82 13.54
N LEU A 291 4.36 -30.25 12.66
CA LEU A 291 3.98 -29.07 11.88
C LEU A 291 2.78 -29.36 10.97
N THR A 292 2.74 -30.55 10.33
CA THR A 292 1.60 -30.98 9.50
C THR A 292 0.31 -31.05 10.32
N ALA A 293 0.33 -31.65 11.52
CA ALA A 293 -0.85 -31.74 12.36
C ALA A 293 -1.34 -30.36 12.83
N GLN A 294 -0.42 -29.44 13.12
CA GLN A 294 -0.77 -28.06 13.46
C GLN A 294 -1.38 -27.31 12.28
N ALA A 295 -0.79 -27.42 11.09
CA ALA A 295 -1.31 -26.81 9.87
C ALA A 295 -2.71 -27.34 9.53
N GLU A 296 -2.92 -28.65 9.61
CA GLU A 296 -4.24 -29.26 9.41
C GLU A 296 -5.30 -28.71 10.37
N ALA A 297 -4.95 -28.57 11.65
CA ALA A 297 -5.88 -28.07 12.67
C ALA A 297 -6.18 -26.57 12.54
N ALA A 298 -5.22 -25.77 12.04
CA ALA A 298 -5.35 -24.33 11.87
C ALA A 298 -5.95 -23.93 10.51
N PHE A 299 -6.16 -24.88 9.61
CA PHE A 299 -6.66 -24.63 8.26
C PHE A 299 -8.09 -24.08 8.25
N SER A 300 -8.34 -23.13 7.35
CA SER A 300 -9.68 -22.71 6.94
C SER A 300 -9.73 -22.54 5.42
N PRO A 301 -10.89 -22.71 4.76
CA PRO A 301 -11.02 -22.53 3.31
C PRO A 301 -10.58 -21.15 2.80
N GLU A 302 -10.70 -20.11 3.63
CA GLU A 302 -10.24 -18.75 3.30
C GLU A 302 -8.72 -18.60 3.22
N ARG A 303 -7.96 -19.49 3.88
CA ARG A 303 -6.49 -19.51 3.76
C ARG A 303 -6.03 -20.06 2.41
N ALA A 304 -6.89 -20.81 1.70
CA ALA A 304 -6.59 -21.33 0.38
C ALA A 304 -6.83 -20.25 -0.68
N VAL A 305 -5.75 -19.62 -1.14
CA VAL A 305 -5.76 -18.60 -2.18
C VAL A 305 -5.47 -19.28 -3.51
N LEU A 306 -6.41 -19.15 -4.47
CA LEU A 306 -6.24 -19.70 -5.81
C LEU A 306 -5.62 -18.67 -6.75
N PHE A 307 -4.53 -19.07 -7.39
CA PHE A 307 -3.91 -18.39 -8.52
C PHE A 307 -4.17 -19.20 -9.79
N GLU A 308 -3.68 -18.69 -10.92
CA GLU A 308 -3.86 -19.31 -12.22
C GLU A 308 -3.22 -20.71 -12.29
N ASP A 309 -2.03 -20.86 -11.71
CA ASP A 309 -1.16 -22.03 -11.83
C ASP A 309 -0.91 -22.76 -10.50
N HIS A 310 -1.29 -22.18 -9.36
CA HIS A 310 -1.06 -22.76 -8.04
C HIS A 310 -2.12 -22.36 -7.01
N MET A 311 -2.12 -23.07 -5.89
CA MET A 311 -2.86 -22.75 -4.68
C MET A 311 -1.88 -22.48 -3.54
N GLU A 312 -2.06 -21.37 -2.83
CA GLU A 312 -1.30 -21.05 -1.62
C GLU A 312 -2.15 -21.24 -0.38
N ILE A 313 -1.56 -21.79 0.68
CA ILE A 313 -2.12 -21.80 2.03
C ILE A 313 -1.15 -21.09 2.95
N ASN A 314 -1.54 -19.94 3.46
CA ASN A 314 -0.70 -19.11 4.32
C ASN A 314 -1.13 -19.17 5.80
N TYR A 315 -0.14 -19.34 6.66
CA TYR A 315 -0.25 -19.28 8.11
C TYR A 315 0.60 -18.12 8.63
N GLU A 316 -0.06 -17.20 9.32
CA GLU A 316 0.56 -16.09 10.03
C GLU A 316 1.48 -16.61 11.14
N ARG A 317 2.46 -15.81 11.55
CA ARG A 317 3.30 -16.06 12.73
C ARG A 317 2.39 -16.31 13.94
N GLY A 318 2.72 -17.34 14.70
CA GLY A 318 1.95 -17.73 15.88
C GLY A 318 0.69 -18.53 15.57
N ALA A 319 0.28 -18.69 14.30
CA ALA A 319 -0.78 -19.62 13.92
C ALA A 319 -0.35 -21.09 14.11
N LEU A 320 0.95 -21.38 13.94
CA LEU A 320 1.53 -22.71 14.12
C LEU A 320 2.56 -22.66 15.26
N PRO A 321 2.28 -23.24 16.44
CA PRO A 321 3.21 -23.22 17.58
C PRO A 321 4.62 -23.76 17.32
N ALA A 322 4.79 -24.68 16.37
CA ALA A 322 6.09 -25.26 15.99
C ALA A 322 6.89 -24.39 15.02
N GLU A 323 6.30 -23.32 14.47
CA GLU A 323 6.96 -22.41 13.52
C GLU A 323 7.01 -20.98 14.08
N GLU A 324 8.21 -20.41 14.11
CA GLU A 324 8.45 -19.07 14.66
C GLU A 324 8.08 -17.96 13.67
N ASN A 325 8.07 -18.29 12.38
CA ASN A 325 7.76 -17.35 11.30
C ASN A 325 6.41 -17.66 10.64
N SER A 326 6.05 -16.86 9.64
CA SER A 326 4.95 -17.23 8.75
C SER A 326 5.32 -18.50 7.97
N PHE A 327 4.33 -19.35 7.73
CA PHE A 327 4.49 -20.58 6.96
C PHE A 327 3.56 -20.57 5.75
N THR A 328 4.06 -20.94 4.57
CA THR A 328 3.26 -21.02 3.36
C THR A 328 3.43 -22.39 2.71
N ILE A 329 2.32 -23.05 2.42
CA ILE A 329 2.26 -24.22 1.55
C ILE A 329 1.90 -23.72 0.16
N VAL A 330 2.66 -24.13 -0.85
CA VAL A 330 2.37 -23.85 -2.26
C VAL A 330 2.16 -25.18 -2.97
N LEU A 331 1.02 -25.34 -3.62
CA LEU A 331 0.66 -26.52 -4.39
C LEU A 331 0.43 -26.12 -5.84
N ASP A 332 1.18 -26.69 -6.78
CA ASP A 332 0.92 -26.52 -8.21
C ASP A 332 -0.50 -27.02 -8.55
N LEU A 333 -1.23 -26.36 -9.45
CA LEU A 333 -2.55 -26.79 -9.91
C LEU A 333 -2.46 -27.96 -10.91
N ASP A 334 -1.86 -29.07 -10.46
CA ASP A 334 -1.84 -30.35 -11.16
C ASP A 334 -3.20 -31.08 -11.06
N GLU A 335 -3.29 -32.28 -11.65
CA GLU A 335 -4.54 -33.06 -11.66
C GLU A 335 -5.02 -33.45 -10.26
N ASP A 336 -4.11 -33.69 -9.31
CA ASP A 336 -4.46 -34.11 -7.95
C ASP A 336 -5.00 -32.92 -7.14
N VAL A 337 -4.41 -31.73 -7.30
CA VAL A 337 -4.90 -30.49 -6.68
C VAL A 337 -6.20 -30.03 -7.34
N LYS A 338 -6.30 -30.08 -8.67
CA LYS A 338 -7.54 -29.76 -9.40
C LYS A 338 -8.70 -30.67 -8.99
N ALA A 339 -8.43 -31.93 -8.65
CA ALA A 339 -9.44 -32.85 -8.16
C ALA A 339 -10.03 -32.45 -6.79
N LEU A 340 -9.36 -31.58 -6.02
CA LEU A 340 -9.93 -31.03 -4.78
C LEU A 340 -11.07 -30.03 -5.05
N LEU A 341 -11.07 -29.39 -6.21
CA LEU A 341 -12.03 -28.36 -6.60
C LEU A 341 -13.21 -28.96 -7.36
N HIS A 342 -14.33 -28.25 -7.37
CA HIS A 342 -15.35 -28.51 -8.38
C HIS A 342 -14.85 -28.11 -9.77
N PRO A 343 -15.26 -28.80 -10.86
CA PRO A 343 -14.81 -28.46 -12.22
C PRO A 343 -15.07 -27.00 -12.63
N TRP A 344 -16.16 -26.41 -12.15
CA TRP A 344 -16.51 -25.00 -12.42
C TRP A 344 -15.67 -23.99 -11.65
N ALA A 345 -14.92 -24.44 -10.63
CA ALA A 345 -14.06 -23.62 -9.79
C ALA A 345 -12.58 -23.70 -10.21
N VAL A 346 -12.18 -24.65 -11.06
CA VAL A 346 -10.77 -24.77 -11.48
C VAL A 346 -10.35 -23.51 -12.26
N PRO A 347 -9.31 -22.79 -11.82
CA PRO A 347 -8.76 -21.65 -12.56
C PRO A 347 -8.38 -22.01 -14.00
N GLN A 348 -8.60 -21.07 -14.91
CA GLN A 348 -8.22 -21.18 -16.31
C GLN A 348 -6.95 -20.36 -16.55
N GLU A 349 -6.06 -20.90 -17.38
CA GLU A 349 -4.91 -20.14 -17.87
C GLU A 349 -5.39 -18.93 -18.67
N THR A 350 -4.89 -17.75 -18.34
CA THR A 350 -5.15 -16.52 -19.07
C THR A 350 -4.33 -16.62 -20.37
N PRO A 351 -4.95 -16.51 -21.56
CA PRO A 351 -4.20 -16.61 -22.80
C PRO A 351 -3.10 -15.55 -22.85
N GLU A 352 -1.84 -15.95 -23.07
CA GLU A 352 -0.75 -15.00 -23.34
C GLU A 352 -1.12 -14.12 -24.55
N GLU A 353 -1.14 -12.79 -24.37
CA GLU A 353 -1.38 -11.81 -25.46
C GLU A 353 -0.25 -11.72 -26.48
#